data_AF-A0A967HCR1-F1
#
_entry.id   AF-A0A967HCR1-F1
#
_cell.length_a   1.000
_cell.length_b   1.000
_cell.length_c   1.000
_cell.angle_alpha   90.00
_cell.angle_beta   90.00
_cell.angle_gamma   90.00
#
_symmetry.space_group_name_H-M   'P 1'
#
loop_
_entity.id
_entity.type
_entity.pdbx_description
1 polymer ?
#
loop_
_entity_poly.entity_id
_entity_poly.type
_entity_poly.pdbx_seq_one_letter_code
_entity_poly.pdbx_strand_id
1 'polypeptide(L)'
;MHRRIAVLVGVVLVTAALLPLPLDRARPMDDESVFVKGLGPDEDESILYIWTRDGDGAESDFLAVVDADPESETYGEIIATEPTGSAGNEAHHFGYTVDTDRIFAGGMFSNRLFIYDVATDPRDPELIRTVDLDPTGYSGPHTLYAVPGGVMIAMLGATDGGGPGGLVVLDDDGNLIEAQPQAGHPGVPEYMYDVGVKPEMDRMITSAWAHPQHVKMKGGSPPGETGNEIVVWSWEDREILQVVELDLAPLEVRWLHGPDGLGGFINCAY
;
A
#
# COMPACT_ATOMS: atom_id res chain seq x y z
N MET A 1 -2.25 -89.72 -18.53
CA MET A 1 -3.54 -88.99 -18.47
C MET A 1 -3.27 -87.58 -17.94
N HIS A 2 -3.16 -86.61 -18.85
CA HIS A 2 -2.80 -85.22 -18.51
C HIS A 2 -4.07 -84.43 -18.15
N ARG A 3 -4.24 -84.08 -16.86
CA ARG A 3 -5.25 -83.10 -16.42
C ARG A 3 -4.66 -81.70 -16.55
N ARG A 4 -5.28 -80.88 -17.40
CA ARG A 4 -5.01 -79.44 -17.54
C ARG A 4 -5.57 -78.72 -16.30
N ILE A 5 -4.74 -77.96 -15.61
CA ILE A 5 -5.18 -76.99 -14.59
C ILE A 5 -5.08 -75.62 -15.25
N ALA A 6 -6.23 -74.96 -15.43
CA ALA A 6 -6.29 -73.58 -15.86
C ALA A 6 -6.10 -72.68 -14.63
N VAL A 7 -5.08 -71.82 -14.65
CA VAL A 7 -4.90 -70.77 -13.64
C VAL A 7 -5.59 -69.52 -14.17
N LEU A 8 -6.68 -69.11 -13.51
CA LEU A 8 -7.33 -67.82 -13.74
C LEU A 8 -6.55 -66.76 -12.95
N VAL A 9 -5.85 -65.87 -13.63
CA VAL A 9 -5.26 -64.68 -13.00
C VAL A 9 -6.32 -63.57 -13.05
N GLY A 10 -6.96 -63.31 -11.91
CA GLY A 10 -7.85 -62.16 -11.75
C GLY A 10 -7.02 -60.90 -11.53
N VAL A 11 -7.04 -59.98 -12.49
CA VAL A 11 -6.53 -58.62 -12.32
C VAL A 11 -7.62 -57.80 -11.63
N VAL A 12 -7.38 -57.39 -10.38
CA VAL A 12 -8.23 -56.42 -9.69
C VAL A 12 -7.75 -55.03 -10.11
N LEU A 13 -8.51 -54.40 -11.00
CA LEU A 13 -8.38 -52.97 -11.31
C LEU A 13 -9.04 -52.17 -10.19
N VAL A 14 -8.23 -51.62 -9.29
CA VAL A 14 -8.70 -50.61 -8.32
C VAL A 14 -8.68 -49.26 -9.03
N THR A 15 -9.82 -48.85 -9.56
CA THR A 15 -10.03 -47.46 -9.98
C THR A 15 -10.26 -46.63 -8.72
N ALA A 16 -9.21 -45.99 -8.22
CA ALA A 16 -9.36 -44.94 -7.22
C ALA A 16 -10.02 -43.73 -7.91
N ALA A 17 -11.30 -43.51 -7.65
CA ALA A 17 -11.95 -42.25 -7.98
C ALA A 17 -11.33 -41.18 -7.09
N LEU A 18 -10.44 -40.37 -7.65
CA LEU A 18 -10.03 -39.10 -7.06
C LEU A 18 -11.25 -38.19 -7.09
N LEU A 19 -12.01 -38.18 -5.99
CA LEU A 19 -12.93 -37.10 -5.71
C LEU A 19 -12.08 -35.83 -5.56
N PRO A 20 -12.37 -34.74 -6.29
CA PRO A 20 -11.71 -33.48 -6.01
C PRO A 20 -12.02 -33.14 -4.56
N LEU A 21 -10.96 -33.02 -3.74
CA LEU A 21 -11.09 -32.37 -2.45
C LEU A 21 -11.67 -30.98 -2.73
N PRO A 22 -12.65 -30.50 -1.95
CA PRO A 22 -12.96 -29.08 -2.01
C PRO A 22 -11.65 -28.37 -1.71
N LEU A 23 -11.14 -27.61 -2.69
CA LEU A 23 -10.23 -26.53 -2.36
C LEU A 23 -11.04 -25.69 -1.38
N ASP A 24 -10.66 -25.75 -0.10
CA ASP A 24 -10.98 -24.64 0.80
C ASP A 24 -10.53 -23.41 0.03
N ARG A 25 -11.51 -22.61 -0.43
CA ARG A 25 -11.21 -21.29 -0.94
C ARG A 25 -10.40 -20.65 0.17
N ALA A 26 -9.16 -20.31 -0.16
CA ALA A 26 -8.29 -19.60 0.75
C ALA A 26 -9.12 -18.44 1.33
N ARG A 27 -9.06 -18.30 2.66
CA ARG A 27 -9.59 -17.13 3.36
C ARG A 27 -9.13 -15.85 2.64
N PRO A 28 -9.86 -14.73 2.80
CA PRO A 28 -9.58 -13.48 2.13
C PRO A 28 -8.11 -13.14 1.91
N MET A 29 -7.79 -12.65 0.71
CA MET A 29 -6.74 -11.64 0.64
C MET A 29 -7.27 -10.41 1.37
N ASP A 30 -6.76 -10.17 2.57
CA ASP A 30 -6.92 -8.89 3.24
C ASP A 30 -6.23 -7.80 2.38
N ASP A 31 -6.71 -6.57 2.45
CA ASP A 31 -6.08 -5.42 1.80
C ASP A 31 -4.62 -5.21 2.31
N GLU A 32 -3.84 -4.38 1.63
CA GLU A 32 -2.54 -3.90 2.11
C GLU A 32 -2.66 -3.32 3.53
N SER A 33 -3.75 -2.59 3.81
CA SER A 33 -4.15 -2.30 5.18
C SER A 33 -5.12 -3.33 5.75
N VAL A 34 -4.66 -3.99 6.82
CA VAL A 34 -5.46 -4.98 7.57
C VAL A 34 -6.68 -4.37 8.29
N PHE A 35 -6.86 -3.05 8.25
CA PHE A 35 -7.95 -2.35 8.92
C PHE A 35 -9.08 -1.96 7.97
N VAL A 36 -8.85 -1.97 6.66
CA VAL A 36 -9.85 -1.59 5.65
C VAL A 36 -11.03 -2.54 5.71
N LYS A 37 -12.23 -1.98 5.59
CA LYS A 37 -13.51 -2.70 5.56
C LYS A 37 -14.17 -2.47 4.22
N GLY A 38 -15.12 -3.32 3.87
CA GLY A 38 -15.95 -3.11 2.67
C GLY A 38 -15.29 -3.54 1.35
N LEU A 39 -14.06 -4.07 1.39
CA LEU A 39 -13.39 -4.70 0.25
C LEU A 39 -13.23 -6.20 0.54
N GLY A 40 -14.30 -6.97 0.35
CA GLY A 40 -14.28 -8.41 0.56
C GLY A 40 -13.51 -9.14 -0.55
N PRO A 41 -12.79 -10.23 -0.25
CA PRO A 41 -12.07 -11.01 -1.26
C PRO A 41 -12.97 -11.81 -2.22
N ASP A 42 -14.24 -11.97 -1.84
CA ASP A 42 -15.28 -12.68 -2.58
C ASP A 42 -16.18 -11.67 -3.32
N GLU A 43 -15.85 -10.38 -3.25
CA GLU A 43 -16.53 -9.30 -3.95
C GLU A 43 -15.74 -8.94 -5.22
N ASP A 44 -16.45 -8.81 -6.33
CA ASP A 44 -15.87 -8.32 -7.57
C ASP A 44 -15.95 -6.79 -7.57
N GLU A 45 -14.80 -6.13 -7.54
CA GLU A 45 -14.73 -4.67 -7.69
C GLU A 45 -15.21 -4.25 -9.08
N SER A 46 -16.16 -3.31 -9.11
CA SER A 46 -16.71 -2.76 -10.36
C SER A 46 -16.03 -1.46 -10.79
N ILE A 47 -15.12 -0.93 -9.96
CA ILE A 47 -14.43 0.33 -10.19
C ILE A 47 -12.95 0.17 -9.90
N LEU A 48 -12.12 0.75 -10.78
CA LEU A 48 -10.69 0.91 -10.55
C LEU A 48 -10.35 2.41 -10.52
N TYR A 49 -9.91 2.88 -9.36
CA TYR A 49 -9.34 4.22 -9.23
C TYR A 49 -7.86 4.21 -9.60
N ILE A 50 -7.42 5.22 -10.35
CA ILE A 50 -6.03 5.39 -10.75
C ILE A 50 -5.58 6.80 -10.39
N TRP A 51 -4.61 6.88 -9.48
CA TRP A 51 -3.97 8.14 -9.15
C TRP A 51 -3.00 8.56 -10.25
N THR A 52 -3.36 9.61 -10.99
CA THR A 52 -2.78 9.88 -12.30
C THR A 52 -2.03 11.20 -12.32
N ARG A 53 -0.76 11.13 -12.74
CA ARG A 53 0.06 12.31 -13.01
C ARG A 53 -0.13 12.78 -14.44
N ASP A 54 -0.19 14.08 -14.65
CA ASP A 54 -0.05 14.63 -16.00
C ASP A 54 1.37 14.38 -16.54
N GLY A 55 1.45 13.88 -17.78
CA GLY A 55 2.66 13.29 -18.34
C GLY A 55 3.81 14.29 -18.54
N ASP A 56 3.50 15.53 -18.93
CA ASP A 56 4.49 16.62 -18.99
C ASP A 56 4.45 17.52 -17.74
N GLY A 57 3.47 17.32 -16.86
CA GLY A 57 3.29 18.01 -15.59
C GLY A 57 2.86 19.46 -15.73
N ALA A 58 2.31 19.85 -16.89
CA ALA A 58 1.79 21.19 -17.13
C ALA A 58 0.37 21.36 -16.59
N GLU A 59 -0.43 20.30 -16.65
CA GLU A 59 -1.82 20.29 -16.21
C GLU A 59 -1.98 19.65 -14.83
N SER A 60 -3.21 19.71 -14.31
CA SER A 60 -3.56 19.10 -13.03
C SER A 60 -3.30 17.59 -13.03
N ASP A 61 -2.69 17.08 -11.97
CA ASP A 61 -2.82 15.66 -11.63
C ASP A 61 -4.29 15.39 -11.25
N PHE A 62 -4.75 14.14 -11.40
CA PHE A 62 -6.17 13.80 -11.24
C PHE A 62 -6.39 12.34 -10.80
N LEU A 63 -7.54 12.11 -10.17
CA LEU A 63 -8.04 10.76 -9.92
C LEU A 63 -8.85 10.31 -11.14
N ALA A 64 -8.43 9.25 -11.81
CA ALA A 64 -9.19 8.63 -12.90
C ALA A 64 -10.03 7.48 -12.35
N VAL A 65 -11.24 7.34 -12.88
CA VAL A 65 -12.17 6.24 -12.57
C VAL A 65 -12.32 5.39 -13.81
N VAL A 66 -11.95 4.12 -13.71
CA VAL A 66 -12.12 3.12 -14.77
C VAL A 66 -13.24 2.17 -14.39
N ASP A 67 -14.15 1.91 -15.33
CA ASP A 67 -15.17 0.89 -15.17
C ASP A 67 -14.53 -0.51 -15.22
N ALA A 68 -14.57 -1.24 -14.12
CA ALA A 68 -13.96 -2.55 -13.98
C ALA A 68 -15.00 -3.69 -14.02
N ASP A 69 -16.29 -3.39 -14.18
CA ASP A 69 -17.33 -4.40 -14.32
C ASP A 69 -17.29 -5.04 -15.72
N PRO A 70 -16.96 -6.35 -15.83
CA PRO A 70 -16.89 -7.03 -17.12
C PRO A 70 -18.25 -7.17 -17.84
N GLU A 71 -19.37 -6.92 -17.15
CA GLU A 71 -20.71 -6.89 -17.74
C GLU A 71 -21.13 -5.48 -18.23
N SER A 72 -20.36 -4.44 -17.89
CA SER A 72 -20.64 -3.04 -18.27
C SER A 72 -20.37 -2.78 -19.76
N GLU A 73 -21.20 -1.92 -20.39
CA GLU A 73 -20.97 -1.45 -21.75
C GLU A 73 -19.70 -0.57 -21.88
N THR A 74 -19.24 0.00 -20.76
CA THR A 74 -18.03 0.84 -20.68
C THR A 74 -16.85 0.14 -20.02
N TYR A 75 -16.87 -1.20 -19.91
CA TYR A 75 -15.78 -1.98 -19.30
C TYR A 75 -14.40 -1.62 -19.88
N GLY A 76 -13.47 -1.25 -19.00
CA GLY A 76 -12.10 -0.85 -19.35
C GLY A 76 -11.96 0.59 -19.85
N GLU A 77 -13.03 1.38 -19.84
CA GLU A 77 -13.01 2.80 -20.19
C GLU A 77 -12.87 3.70 -18.95
N ILE A 78 -12.23 4.86 -19.13
CA ILE A 78 -12.25 5.93 -18.12
C ILE A 78 -13.64 6.58 -18.18
N ILE A 79 -14.39 6.48 -17.08
CA ILE A 79 -15.76 6.98 -16.98
C ILE A 79 -15.87 8.33 -16.25
N ALA A 80 -14.88 8.67 -15.42
CA ALA A 80 -14.78 9.97 -14.77
C ALA A 80 -13.31 10.33 -14.49
N THR A 81 -13.07 11.63 -14.32
CA THR A 81 -11.79 12.17 -13.87
C THR A 81 -12.03 13.36 -12.95
N GLU A 82 -11.42 13.37 -11.78
CA GLU A 82 -11.50 14.50 -10.84
C GLU A 82 -10.11 15.13 -10.63
N PRO A 83 -9.90 16.38 -11.08
CA PRO A 83 -8.60 17.04 -11.00
C PRO A 83 -8.32 17.61 -9.61
N THR A 84 -7.04 17.59 -9.22
CA THR A 84 -6.54 18.27 -8.01
C THR A 84 -6.66 19.80 -8.02
N GLY A 85 -6.73 20.39 -9.22
CA GLY A 85 -6.66 21.83 -9.42
C GLY A 85 -5.23 22.40 -9.35
N SER A 86 -4.19 21.56 -9.28
CA SER A 86 -2.80 22.01 -9.33
C SER A 86 -1.89 21.03 -10.09
N ALA A 87 -0.88 21.57 -10.77
CA ALA A 87 0.11 20.79 -11.51
C ALA A 87 1.36 20.47 -10.68
N GLY A 88 2.14 19.49 -11.13
CA GLY A 88 3.47 19.18 -10.57
C GLY A 88 3.42 18.60 -9.16
N ASN A 89 2.36 17.90 -8.79
CA ASN A 89 2.26 17.29 -7.46
C ASN A 89 3.05 15.99 -7.38
N GLU A 90 3.25 15.30 -8.50
CA GLU A 90 3.79 13.94 -8.59
C GLU A 90 2.84 12.95 -7.91
N ALA A 91 1.72 12.69 -8.58
CA ALA A 91 0.83 11.60 -8.21
C ALA A 91 1.59 10.26 -8.22
N HIS A 92 1.66 9.60 -7.07
CA HIS A 92 2.49 8.41 -6.86
C HIS A 92 1.73 7.29 -6.14
N HIS A 93 1.44 7.44 -4.85
CA HIS A 93 0.66 6.49 -4.04
C HIS A 93 -0.61 7.17 -3.50
N PHE A 94 -1.61 6.34 -3.22
CA PHE A 94 -2.91 6.71 -2.68
C PHE A 94 -3.50 5.51 -1.92
N GLY A 95 -4.53 5.74 -1.12
CA GLY A 95 -5.20 4.67 -0.38
C GLY A 95 -6.55 5.11 0.18
N TYR A 96 -7.36 4.16 0.61
CA TYR A 96 -8.64 4.42 1.26
C TYR A 96 -8.47 4.83 2.74
N THR A 97 -9.51 5.44 3.29
CA THR A 97 -9.80 5.40 4.73
C THR A 97 -10.29 4.01 5.14
N VAL A 98 -10.33 3.73 6.45
CA VAL A 98 -10.76 2.42 6.99
C VAL A 98 -12.15 1.99 6.51
N ASP A 99 -13.08 2.94 6.40
CA ASP A 99 -14.46 2.66 6.01
C ASP A 99 -14.68 2.78 4.50
N THR A 100 -13.62 2.94 3.70
CA THR A 100 -13.65 3.05 2.22
C THR A 100 -14.54 4.15 1.67
N ASP A 101 -14.85 5.15 2.49
CA ASP A 101 -15.70 6.27 2.14
C ASP A 101 -14.92 7.43 1.49
N ARG A 102 -13.59 7.44 1.65
CA ARG A 102 -12.70 8.46 1.12
C ARG A 102 -11.43 7.85 0.56
N ILE A 103 -10.89 8.52 -0.44
CA ILE A 103 -9.54 8.27 -0.96
C ILE A 103 -8.62 9.40 -0.56
N PHE A 104 -7.48 9.06 0.02
CA PHE A 104 -6.39 9.94 0.34
C PHE A 104 -5.30 9.74 -0.71
N ALA A 105 -4.92 10.80 -1.44
CA ALA A 105 -3.96 10.73 -2.53
C ALA A 105 -2.79 11.69 -2.31
N GLY A 106 -1.57 11.16 -2.28
CA GLY A 106 -0.36 11.92 -2.00
C GLY A 106 0.18 12.65 -3.23
N GLY A 107 0.49 13.93 -3.08
CA GLY A 107 1.31 14.70 -4.02
C GLY A 107 2.75 14.75 -3.53
N MET A 108 3.56 13.75 -3.92
CA MET A 108 4.90 13.53 -3.39
C MET A 108 5.83 14.75 -3.52
N PHE A 109 5.74 15.54 -4.59
CA PHE A 109 6.59 16.72 -4.81
C PHE A 109 6.00 18.04 -4.32
N SER A 110 4.67 18.13 -4.25
CA SER A 110 3.97 19.33 -3.77
C SER A 110 3.83 19.37 -2.25
N ASN A 111 4.09 18.24 -1.57
CA ASN A 111 3.83 18.03 -0.15
C ASN A 111 2.37 18.30 0.24
N ARG A 112 1.45 17.91 -0.64
CA ARG A 112 0.01 18.03 -0.44
C ARG A 112 -0.64 16.66 -0.39
N LEU A 113 -1.78 16.62 0.28
CA LEU A 113 -2.68 15.49 0.30
C LEU A 113 -4.03 15.91 -0.28
N PHE A 114 -4.60 15.10 -1.16
CA PHE A 114 -5.90 15.32 -1.77
C PHE A 114 -6.88 14.27 -1.24
N ILE A 115 -8.02 14.72 -0.72
CA ILE A 115 -9.04 13.85 -0.13
C ILE A 115 -10.27 13.89 -1.04
N TYR A 116 -10.62 12.75 -1.60
CA TYR A 116 -11.78 12.55 -2.46
C TYR A 116 -12.89 11.84 -1.70
N ASP A 117 -14.14 12.29 -1.88
CA ASP A 117 -15.32 11.54 -1.49
C ASP A 117 -15.62 10.48 -2.55
N VAL A 118 -15.71 9.22 -2.12
CA VAL A 118 -16.09 8.08 -2.98
C VAL A 118 -17.35 7.38 -2.47
N ALA A 119 -17.91 7.81 -1.33
CA ALA A 119 -19.11 7.22 -0.76
C ALA A 119 -20.39 7.75 -1.42
N THR A 120 -20.40 9.02 -1.83
CA THR A 120 -21.59 9.64 -2.46
C THR A 120 -21.90 9.03 -3.82
N ASP A 121 -20.90 8.98 -4.72
CA ASP A 121 -20.96 8.26 -5.98
C ASP A 121 -19.57 7.73 -6.34
N PRO A 122 -19.30 6.41 -6.22
CA PRO A 122 -18.00 5.85 -6.53
C PRO A 122 -17.64 5.97 -8.02
N ARG A 123 -18.61 6.21 -8.91
CA ARG A 123 -18.36 6.39 -10.35
C ARG A 123 -17.98 7.83 -10.71
N ASP A 124 -18.22 8.79 -9.82
CA ASP A 124 -17.98 10.23 -10.03
C ASP A 124 -17.51 10.89 -8.71
N PRO A 125 -16.27 10.60 -8.27
CA PRO A 125 -15.74 11.09 -7.00
C PRO A 125 -15.46 12.58 -7.04
N GLU A 126 -15.61 13.25 -5.89
CA GLU A 126 -15.40 14.70 -5.77
C GLU A 126 -14.21 15.02 -4.87
N LEU A 127 -13.36 15.97 -5.26
CA LEU A 127 -12.29 16.48 -4.39
C LEU A 127 -12.90 17.35 -3.28
N ILE A 128 -12.94 16.83 -2.07
CA ILE A 128 -13.57 17.54 -0.92
C ILE A 128 -12.57 18.34 -0.09
N ARG A 129 -11.27 18.01 -0.14
CA ARG A 129 -10.23 18.74 0.62
C ARG A 129 -8.83 18.58 0.04
N THR A 130 -8.06 19.65 0.13
CA THR A 130 -6.59 19.63 -0.06
C THR A 130 -5.92 20.05 1.23
N VAL A 131 -4.95 19.26 1.70
CA VAL A 131 -4.20 19.50 2.94
C VAL A 131 -2.74 19.82 2.60
N ASP A 132 -2.23 20.88 3.21
CA ASP A 132 -0.79 21.21 3.21
C ASP A 132 -0.09 20.44 4.34
N LEU A 133 0.91 19.65 4.00
CA LEU A 133 1.64 18.80 4.96
C LEU A 133 2.89 19.48 5.53
N ASP A 134 3.29 20.66 5.05
CA ASP A 134 4.46 21.39 5.59
C ASP A 134 4.42 21.57 7.13
N PRO A 135 3.26 21.85 7.78
CA PRO A 135 3.18 21.97 9.23
C PRO A 135 3.53 20.70 10.01
N THR A 136 3.55 19.53 9.36
CA THR A 136 3.94 18.25 9.99
C THR A 136 5.45 18.16 10.26
N GLY A 137 6.25 18.98 9.57
CA GLY A 137 7.71 18.92 9.59
C GLY A 137 8.31 17.89 8.62
N TYR A 138 7.48 17.12 7.92
CA TYR A 138 7.91 16.12 6.94
C TYR A 138 7.46 16.45 5.52
N SER A 139 8.13 15.85 4.55
CA SER A 139 7.87 15.99 3.12
C SER A 139 8.01 14.67 2.36
N GLY A 140 7.38 14.63 1.19
CA GLY A 140 7.30 13.44 0.36
C GLY A 140 6.34 12.41 0.93
N PRO A 141 5.03 12.70 1.01
CA PRO A 141 4.04 11.68 1.35
C PRO A 141 4.13 10.55 0.31
N HIS A 142 4.45 9.35 0.77
CA HIS A 142 4.61 8.17 -0.05
C HIS A 142 3.49 7.19 0.23
N THR A 143 3.66 6.20 1.12
CA THR A 143 2.59 5.24 1.43
C THR A 143 1.52 5.87 2.29
N LEU A 144 0.25 5.63 1.93
CA LEU A 144 -0.93 6.02 2.70
C LEU A 144 -1.61 4.74 3.21
N TYR A 145 -1.44 4.47 4.50
CA TYR A 145 -1.91 3.26 5.15
C TYR A 145 -3.12 3.57 6.03
N ALA A 146 -4.29 3.02 5.70
CA ALA A 146 -5.49 3.20 6.51
C ALA A 146 -5.26 2.66 7.93
N VAL A 147 -5.64 3.42 8.95
CA VAL A 147 -5.54 3.02 10.37
C VAL A 147 -6.80 3.42 11.12
N PRO A 148 -7.17 2.77 12.23
CA PRO A 148 -8.36 3.17 12.98
C PRO A 148 -8.33 4.66 13.36
N GLY A 149 -9.33 5.40 12.87
CA GLY A 149 -9.47 6.84 13.10
C GLY A 149 -8.72 7.75 12.11
N GLY A 150 -8.16 7.21 11.02
CA GLY A 150 -7.54 8.03 9.98
C GLY A 150 -6.60 7.29 9.03
N VAL A 151 -5.56 7.99 8.58
CA VAL A 151 -4.53 7.48 7.67
C VAL A 151 -3.15 7.79 8.23
N MET A 152 -2.30 6.75 8.28
CA MET A 152 -0.88 6.87 8.59
C MET A 152 -0.09 6.95 7.28
N ILE A 153 0.79 7.93 7.18
CA ILE A 153 1.52 8.27 5.96
C ILE A 153 3.01 8.10 6.21
N ALA A 154 3.66 7.27 5.38
CA ALA A 154 5.12 7.22 5.32
C ALA A 154 5.64 8.43 4.54
N MET A 155 6.42 9.28 5.20
CA MET A 155 6.99 10.51 4.66
C MET A 155 8.47 10.30 4.39
N LEU A 156 8.91 10.51 3.15
CA LEU A 156 10.29 10.23 2.71
C LEU A 156 11.37 10.95 3.52
N GLY A 157 11.09 12.16 4.02
CA GLY A 157 12.09 12.98 4.72
C GLY A 157 11.51 14.21 5.41
N ALA A 158 12.39 15.10 5.86
CA ALA A 158 12.04 16.39 6.46
C ALA A 158 11.69 17.44 5.39
N THR A 159 11.02 18.52 5.79
CA THR A 159 10.65 19.64 4.89
C THR A 159 11.82 20.42 4.30
N ASP A 160 13.03 20.28 4.85
CA ASP A 160 14.25 20.81 4.23
C ASP A 160 14.77 19.95 3.05
N GLY A 161 14.10 18.81 2.80
CA GLY A 161 14.38 17.89 1.71
C GLY A 161 15.39 16.80 2.05
N GLY A 162 15.96 16.80 3.26
CA GLY A 162 16.84 15.74 3.78
C GLY A 162 16.10 14.78 4.72
N GLY A 163 16.87 14.16 5.61
CA GLY A 163 16.35 13.30 6.67
C GLY A 163 16.03 14.05 7.97
N PRO A 164 15.41 13.37 8.93
CA PRO A 164 14.98 11.98 8.83
C PRO A 164 13.62 11.84 8.11
N GLY A 165 13.32 10.64 7.64
CA GLY A 165 11.95 10.27 7.28
C GLY A 165 11.02 10.18 8.50
N GLY A 166 9.72 10.13 8.26
CA GLY A 166 8.71 10.13 9.33
C GLY A 166 7.41 9.39 8.99
N LEU A 167 6.61 9.16 10.01
CA LEU A 167 5.24 8.70 9.98
C LEU A 167 4.35 9.85 10.45
N VAL A 168 3.36 10.21 9.63
CA VAL A 168 2.36 11.22 9.95
C VAL A 168 1.00 10.54 10.03
N VAL A 169 0.24 10.75 11.09
CA VAL A 169 -1.15 10.28 11.20
C VAL A 169 -2.08 11.48 11.09
N LEU A 170 -2.99 11.42 10.14
CA LEU A 170 -4.10 12.38 10.00
C LEU A 170 -5.42 11.67 10.33
N ASP A 171 -6.40 12.40 10.86
CA ASP A 171 -7.77 11.90 10.95
C ASP A 171 -8.44 11.82 9.57
N ASP A 172 -9.64 11.21 9.51
CA ASP A 172 -10.38 11.06 8.24
C ASP A 172 -10.72 12.41 7.58
N ASP A 173 -10.78 13.49 8.35
CA ASP A 173 -11.00 14.85 7.85
C ASP A 173 -9.69 15.52 7.38
N GLY A 174 -8.53 14.89 7.54
CA GLY A 174 -7.24 15.42 7.14
C GLY A 174 -6.60 16.38 8.16
N ASN A 175 -6.96 16.29 9.43
CA ASN A 175 -6.32 17.03 10.52
C ASN A 175 -5.20 16.21 11.15
N LEU A 176 -4.08 16.87 11.48
CA LEU A 176 -2.92 16.22 12.09
C LEU A 176 -3.25 15.66 13.48
N ILE A 177 -3.06 14.35 13.66
CA ILE A 177 -3.11 13.67 14.96
C ILE A 177 -1.69 13.54 15.53
N GLU A 178 -0.76 13.03 14.72
CA GLU A 178 0.58 12.67 15.18
C GLU A 178 1.62 12.82 14.05
N ALA A 179 2.86 13.16 14.42
CA ALA A 179 4.03 13.12 13.54
C ALA A 179 5.23 12.59 14.33
N GLN A 180 5.80 11.46 13.90
CA GLN A 180 6.88 10.75 14.60
C GLN A 180 7.82 10.03 13.62
N PRO A 181 9.05 9.68 14.00
CA PRO A 181 9.72 10.12 15.22
C PRO A 181 10.31 11.52 15.01
N GLN A 182 10.14 12.43 15.98
CA GLN A 182 10.73 13.76 15.88
C GLN A 182 12.25 13.70 15.66
N ALA A 183 12.77 14.59 14.82
CA ALA A 183 14.20 14.66 14.54
C ALA A 183 15.03 14.76 15.84
N GLY A 184 16.05 13.90 15.95
CA GLY A 184 16.91 13.81 17.13
C GLY A 184 16.45 12.81 18.20
N HIS A 185 15.31 12.14 18.03
CA HIS A 185 14.96 10.99 18.86
C HIS A 185 15.96 9.83 18.61
N PRO A 186 16.42 9.12 19.66
CA PRO A 186 17.32 7.98 19.47
C PRO A 186 16.70 6.92 18.55
N GLY A 187 17.47 6.44 17.57
CA GLY A 187 17.05 5.38 16.66
C GLY A 187 16.15 5.82 15.49
N VAL A 188 15.85 7.11 15.33
CA VAL A 188 15.10 7.63 14.19
C VAL A 188 15.64 7.08 12.87
N PRO A 189 14.80 6.48 12.00
CA PRO A 189 15.24 6.05 10.68
C PRO A 189 15.72 7.26 9.87
N GLU A 190 16.92 7.16 9.30
CA GLU A 190 17.42 8.19 8.38
C GLU A 190 16.49 8.27 7.17
N TYR A 191 16.19 7.14 6.54
CA TYR A 191 15.35 7.03 5.35
C TYR A 191 13.98 6.41 5.65
N MET A 192 12.99 6.75 4.84
CA MET A 192 11.64 6.18 4.87
C MET A 192 11.18 5.91 3.43
N TYR A 193 10.28 4.94 3.24
CA TYR A 193 9.63 4.70 1.96
C TYR A 193 8.21 4.16 2.16
N ASP A 194 8.09 2.93 2.63
CA ASP A 194 6.82 2.24 2.83
C ASP A 194 6.61 1.88 4.30
N VAL A 195 5.36 1.60 4.67
CA VAL A 195 4.96 1.14 5.99
C VAL A 195 3.94 0.01 5.90
N GLY A 196 4.17 -1.08 6.62
CA GLY A 196 3.24 -2.20 6.72
C GLY A 196 3.03 -2.66 8.15
N VAL A 197 1.78 -2.93 8.53
CA VAL A 197 1.39 -3.27 9.92
C VAL A 197 0.90 -4.71 10.01
N LYS A 198 1.31 -5.40 11.09
CA LYS A 198 0.82 -6.72 11.50
C LYS A 198 0.41 -6.69 12.99
N PRO A 199 -0.85 -6.29 13.29
CA PRO A 199 -1.31 -6.10 14.66
C PRO A 199 -1.26 -7.38 15.49
N GLU A 200 -1.49 -8.55 14.88
CA GLU A 200 -1.48 -9.84 15.58
C GLU A 200 -0.12 -10.20 16.17
N MET A 201 0.95 -9.56 15.68
CA MET A 201 2.31 -9.73 16.19
C MET A 201 2.78 -8.53 17.01
N ASP A 202 1.97 -7.49 17.13
CA ASP A 202 2.42 -6.16 17.56
C ASP A 202 3.63 -5.69 16.73
N ARG A 203 3.55 -5.77 15.40
CA ARG A 203 4.65 -5.38 14.52
C ARG A 203 4.22 -4.34 13.50
N MET A 204 5.09 -3.38 13.27
CA MET A 204 5.07 -2.51 12.11
C MET A 204 6.47 -2.48 11.51
N ILE A 205 6.55 -2.43 10.20
CA ILE A 205 7.82 -2.34 9.46
C ILE A 205 7.77 -1.07 8.65
N THR A 206 8.83 -0.26 8.75
CA THR A 206 9.07 0.82 7.79
C THR A 206 10.30 0.49 6.96
N SER A 207 10.27 0.87 5.69
CA SER A 207 11.35 0.62 4.74
C SER A 207 12.04 1.92 4.30
N ALA A 208 12.94 1.85 3.32
CA ALA A 208 13.86 2.93 3.02
C ALA A 208 14.13 3.10 1.52
N TRP A 209 14.18 4.35 1.08
CA TRP A 209 14.59 4.69 -0.29
C TRP A 209 15.49 5.92 -0.32
N ALA A 210 14.89 7.11 -0.38
CA ALA A 210 15.59 8.34 -0.72
C ALA A 210 14.92 9.57 -0.12
N HIS A 211 15.73 10.59 0.16
CA HIS A 211 15.24 11.87 0.65
C HIS A 211 14.50 12.68 -0.43
N PRO A 212 13.51 13.51 -0.07
CA PRO A 212 12.68 14.27 -1.02
C PRO A 212 13.48 15.08 -2.05
N GLN A 213 14.58 15.71 -1.63
CA GLN A 213 15.40 16.52 -2.54
C GLN A 213 16.03 15.70 -3.66
N HIS A 214 16.38 14.44 -3.40
CA HIS A 214 17.04 13.58 -4.39
C HIS A 214 16.04 13.10 -5.42
N VAL A 215 14.86 12.65 -4.99
CA VAL A 215 13.80 12.19 -5.88
C VAL A 215 13.36 13.33 -6.81
N LYS A 216 13.05 14.51 -6.24
CA LYS A 216 12.53 15.66 -6.99
C LYS A 216 13.54 16.27 -7.98
N MET A 217 14.82 16.31 -7.61
CA MET A 217 15.83 17.04 -8.40
C MET A 217 16.65 16.15 -9.33
N LYS A 218 16.81 14.86 -9.00
CA LYS A 218 17.71 13.95 -9.73
C LYS A 218 16.99 12.80 -10.46
N GLY A 219 15.67 12.68 -10.33
CA GLY A 219 14.89 11.60 -10.95
C GLY A 219 15.18 10.22 -10.34
N GLY A 220 15.67 10.19 -9.10
CA GLY A 220 16.08 8.99 -8.37
C GLY A 220 17.24 9.29 -7.40
N SER A 221 17.65 8.27 -6.63
CA SER A 221 18.78 8.35 -5.71
C SER A 221 20.02 7.64 -6.24
N PRO A 222 21.21 8.26 -6.21
CA PRO A 222 22.46 7.53 -6.42
C PRO A 222 22.69 6.53 -5.26
N PRO A 223 23.46 5.44 -5.47
CA PRO A 223 23.66 4.41 -4.44
C PRO A 223 24.15 4.94 -3.07
N GLY A 224 24.98 5.99 -3.06
CA GLY A 224 25.49 6.60 -1.82
C GLY A 224 24.50 7.51 -1.08
N GLU A 225 23.31 7.74 -1.65
CA GLU A 225 22.22 8.53 -1.08
C GLU A 225 20.92 7.70 -1.03
N THR A 226 21.05 6.37 -0.99
CA THR A 226 19.94 5.40 -0.98
C THR A 226 20.00 4.60 0.32
N GLY A 227 18.85 4.48 1.00
CA GLY A 227 18.74 3.70 2.22
C GLY A 227 18.85 2.19 1.98
N ASN A 228 19.24 1.46 3.02
CA ASN A 228 19.46 0.01 2.98
C ASN A 228 18.97 -0.66 4.26
N GLU A 229 18.11 -0.01 5.02
CA GLU A 229 17.64 -0.49 6.31
C GLU A 229 16.12 -0.61 6.30
N ILE A 230 15.62 -1.61 7.03
CA ILE A 230 14.24 -1.63 7.51
C ILE A 230 14.24 -1.47 9.02
N VAL A 231 13.19 -0.84 9.54
CA VAL A 231 13.00 -0.64 10.97
C VAL A 231 11.79 -1.43 11.43
N VAL A 232 12.00 -2.26 12.45
CA VAL A 232 10.97 -3.05 13.12
C VAL A 232 10.51 -2.32 14.36
N TRP A 233 9.22 -2.02 14.40
CA TRP A 233 8.57 -1.30 15.47
C TRP A 233 7.62 -2.22 16.24
N SER A 234 7.42 -1.94 17.53
CA SER A 234 6.17 -2.28 18.21
C SER A 234 5.07 -1.42 17.60
N TRP A 235 3.98 -2.04 17.19
CA TRP A 235 2.84 -1.32 16.64
C TRP A 235 2.11 -0.54 17.74
N GLU A 236 1.84 -1.16 18.89
CA GLU A 236 1.11 -0.56 20.00
C GLU A 236 1.87 0.60 20.64
N ASP A 237 3.16 0.40 20.95
CA ASP A 237 3.95 1.36 21.72
C ASP A 237 4.74 2.35 20.85
N ARG A 238 4.76 2.15 19.52
CA ARG A 238 5.58 2.93 18.57
C ARG A 238 7.09 2.90 18.86
N GLU A 239 7.56 1.87 19.56
CA GLU A 239 8.96 1.72 19.92
C GLU A 239 9.75 0.96 18.85
N ILE A 240 10.97 1.41 18.58
CA ILE A 240 11.90 0.70 17.69
C ILE A 240 12.45 -0.52 18.42
N LEU A 241 12.16 -1.70 17.89
CA LEU A 241 12.60 -2.98 18.43
C LEU A 241 13.90 -3.43 17.78
N GLN A 242 14.07 -3.18 16.48
CA GLN A 242 15.20 -3.65 15.71
C GLN A 242 15.39 -2.82 14.44
N VAL A 243 16.64 -2.65 14.02
CA VAL A 243 17.01 -2.17 12.69
C VAL A 243 17.73 -3.30 11.97
N VAL A 244 17.38 -3.53 10.70
CA VAL A 244 17.97 -4.60 9.87
C VAL A 244 18.50 -4.01 8.58
N GLU A 245 19.79 -4.21 8.33
CA GLU A 245 20.41 -3.88 7.05
C GLU A 245 20.06 -4.94 6.00
N LEU A 246 19.66 -4.49 4.82
CA LEU A 246 19.38 -5.25 3.60
C LEU A 246 20.22 -4.67 2.43
N ASP A 247 19.96 -5.14 1.21
CA ASP A 247 20.46 -4.49 0.00
C ASP A 247 19.76 -3.12 -0.21
N LEU A 248 20.35 -2.27 -1.04
CA LEU A 248 19.87 -0.89 -1.25
C LEU A 248 18.42 -0.84 -1.77
N ALA A 249 17.72 0.22 -1.39
CA ALA A 249 16.31 0.47 -1.68
C ALA A 249 15.41 -0.72 -1.34
N PRO A 250 15.34 -1.13 -0.06
CA PRO A 250 14.25 -1.98 0.40
C PRO A 250 12.94 -1.17 0.30
N LEU A 251 12.11 -1.49 -0.69
CA LEU A 251 10.93 -0.70 -1.05
C LEU A 251 9.66 -1.22 -0.38
N GLU A 252 8.89 -2.07 -1.06
CA GLU A 252 7.52 -2.41 -0.69
C GLU A 252 7.48 -3.46 0.43
N VAL A 253 6.86 -3.11 1.56
CA VAL A 253 6.61 -4.01 2.69
C VAL A 253 5.29 -4.71 2.48
N ARG A 254 5.31 -6.04 2.27
CA ARG A 254 4.08 -6.83 2.08
C ARG A 254 4.01 -7.97 3.07
N TRP A 255 3.10 -7.86 4.05
CA TRP A 255 2.81 -8.94 4.98
C TRP A 255 2.02 -10.05 4.29
N LEU A 256 2.18 -11.29 4.78
CA LEU A 256 1.22 -12.33 4.48
C LEU A 256 -0.14 -11.93 5.07
N HIS A 257 -1.17 -11.97 4.22
CA HIS A 257 -2.55 -11.70 4.61
C HIS A 257 -3.08 -12.74 5.62
N GLY A 258 -4.13 -12.36 6.34
CA GLY A 258 -4.81 -13.17 7.34
C GLY A 258 -4.10 -13.14 8.71
N PRO A 259 -4.85 -13.28 9.82
CA PRO A 259 -4.27 -13.23 11.18
C PRO A 259 -3.25 -14.35 11.44
N ASP A 260 -3.36 -15.47 10.72
CA ASP A 260 -2.45 -16.62 10.83
C ASP A 260 -1.19 -16.47 9.93
N GLY A 261 -1.15 -15.44 9.07
CA GLY A 261 -0.04 -15.18 8.14
C GLY A 261 1.19 -14.67 8.88
N LEU A 262 2.16 -15.56 9.14
CA LEU A 262 3.38 -15.19 9.84
C LEU A 262 4.54 -14.85 8.88
N GLY A 263 4.91 -13.57 8.82
CA GLY A 263 6.00 -13.07 7.97
C GLY A 263 5.51 -12.30 6.74
N GLY A 264 6.44 -11.88 5.89
CA GLY A 264 6.17 -11.07 4.72
C GLY A 264 7.35 -11.01 3.76
N PHE A 265 7.23 -10.15 2.76
CA PHE A 265 8.21 -9.93 1.71
C PHE A 265 8.59 -8.45 1.64
N ILE A 266 9.82 -8.22 1.18
CA ILE A 266 10.30 -6.90 0.77
C ILE A 266 11.21 -7.07 -0.44
N ASN A 267 11.14 -6.14 -1.39
CA ASN A 267 12.04 -6.10 -2.54
C ASN A 267 13.17 -5.10 -2.32
N CYS A 268 14.38 -5.45 -2.76
CA CYS A 268 15.49 -4.51 -2.92
C CYS A 268 15.68 -4.23 -4.42
N ALA A 269 15.90 -2.96 -4.78
CA ALA A 269 15.83 -2.51 -6.18
C ALA A 269 17.21 -2.28 -6.85
N TYR A 270 18.30 -2.74 -6.23
CA TYR A 270 19.69 -2.62 -6.74
C TYR A 270 20.41 -3.97 -6.80
#